data_AF-A0A412PKY7-F1
#
_entry.id   AF-A0A412PKY7-F1
#
_cell.length_a   1.000
_cell.length_b   1.000
_cell.length_c   1.000
_cell.angle_alpha   90.00
_cell.angle_beta   90.00
_cell.angle_gamma   90.00
#
_symmetry.space_group_name_H-M   'P 1'
#
loop_
_entity.id
_entity.type
_entity.pdbx_description
1 polymer ?
#
loop_
_entity_poly.entity_id
_entity_poly.type
_entity_poly.pdbx_seq_one_letter_code
_entity_poly.pdbx_strand_id
1 'polypeptide(L)'
;MYAEKQLKLFLESREDLEPIVKSCVLMIPDRVFYYPEIEQGTMNTYQMDIQELVRQARSSCDKDTFAGLFVLQQDYERDLRQLVTLKRRLLIFGILMQSEKKQREVVLKLCAEHGLYKRLLARRESFRK
;
A
#
# COMPACT_ATOMS: atom_id res chain seq x y z
N MET A 1 14.22 20.71 -2.75
CA MET A 1 15.61 20.55 -3.24
C MET A 1 16.60 19.98 -2.22
N TYR A 2 16.64 20.44 -0.96
CA TYR A 2 17.66 19.95 0.02
C TYR A 2 17.48 18.48 0.44
N ALA A 3 16.25 18.07 0.79
CA ALA A 3 15.96 16.71 1.25
C ALA A 3 16.21 15.62 0.17
N GLU A 4 16.00 15.95 -1.11
CA GLU A 4 16.22 15.03 -2.22
C GLU A 4 17.73 14.78 -2.45
N LYS A 5 18.55 15.83 -2.45
CA LYS A 5 20.01 15.71 -2.55
C LYS A 5 20.58 14.91 -1.38
N GLN A 6 20.07 15.16 -0.17
CA GLN A 6 20.44 14.38 1.01
C GLN A 6 20.04 12.90 0.87
N LEU A 7 18.86 12.61 0.32
CA LEU A 7 18.44 11.24 0.12
C LEU A 7 19.34 10.52 -0.91
N LYS A 8 19.71 11.17 -2.02
CA LYS A 8 20.65 10.63 -3.00
C LYS A 8 21.98 10.21 -2.36
N LEU A 9 22.62 11.11 -1.62
CA LEU A 9 23.86 10.82 -0.88
C LEU A 9 23.70 9.70 0.15
N PHE A 10 22.53 9.59 0.77
CA PHE A 10 22.24 8.50 1.70
C PHE A 10 22.10 7.15 1.00
N LEU A 11 21.48 7.09 -0.19
CA LEU A 11 21.35 5.85 -0.96
C LEU A 11 22.67 5.41 -1.59
N GLU A 12 23.54 6.35 -1.94
CA GLU A 12 24.88 6.08 -2.48
C GLU A 12 25.85 5.56 -1.42
N SER A 13 25.70 5.97 -0.15
CA SER A 13 26.55 5.52 0.96
C SER A 13 26.14 4.17 1.57
N ARG A 14 25.16 3.46 0.99
CA ARG A 14 24.63 2.19 1.50
C ARG A 14 24.87 1.06 0.51
N GLU A 15 25.45 -0.03 1.04
CA GLU A 15 25.67 -1.28 0.32
C GLU A 15 24.38 -2.10 0.22
N ASP A 16 23.64 -2.24 1.33
CA ASP A 16 22.36 -2.97 1.35
C ASP A 16 21.16 -2.01 1.20
N LEU A 17 20.47 -2.13 0.07
CA LEU A 17 19.26 -1.35 -0.24
C LEU A 17 17.96 -2.07 0.16
N GLU A 18 18.01 -3.37 0.48
CA GLU A 18 16.82 -4.16 0.80
C GLU A 18 15.98 -3.59 1.96
N PRO A 19 16.56 -3.25 3.13
CA PRO A 19 15.77 -2.72 4.24
C PRO A 19 15.19 -1.33 3.91
N ILE A 20 15.89 -0.55 3.08
CA ILE A 20 15.43 0.77 2.65
C ILE A 20 14.23 0.61 1.70
N VAL A 21 14.33 -0.29 0.71
CA VAL A 21 13.23 -0.59 -0.22
C VAL A 21 12.00 -1.07 0.54
N LYS A 22 12.15 -2.03 1.47
CA LYS A 22 11.04 -2.51 2.32
C LYS A 22 10.40 -1.37 3.10
N SER A 23 11.21 -0.53 3.76
CA SER A 23 10.68 0.59 4.53
C SER A 23 9.99 1.63 3.64
N CYS A 24 10.53 1.94 2.46
CA CYS A 24 9.90 2.83 1.49
C CYS A 24 8.51 2.34 1.09
N VAL A 25 8.43 1.08 0.66
CA VAL A 25 7.15 0.49 0.22
C VAL A 25 6.16 0.42 1.37
N LEU A 26 6.60 0.09 2.59
CA LEU A 26 5.74 0.06 3.78
C LEU A 26 5.16 1.43 4.15
N MET A 27 5.87 2.53 3.87
CA MET A 27 5.39 3.89 4.12
C MET A 27 4.31 4.37 3.13
N ILE A 28 4.17 3.72 1.97
CA ILE A 28 3.12 4.05 1.01
C ILE A 28 1.76 3.69 1.63
N PRO A 29 0.75 4.58 1.59
CA PRO A 29 -0.58 4.27 2.12
C PRO A 29 -1.28 3.14 1.37
N ASP A 30 -2.05 2.30 2.06
CA ASP A 30 -2.81 1.18 1.48
C ASP A 30 -3.67 1.61 0.29
N ARG A 31 -4.31 2.78 0.39
CA ARG A 31 -5.16 3.35 -0.67
C ARG A 31 -4.50 3.44 -2.02
N VAL A 32 -3.19 3.64 -2.09
CA VAL A 32 -2.48 3.72 -3.37
C VAL A 32 -2.53 2.37 -4.09
N PHE A 33 -2.58 1.26 -3.35
CA PHE A 33 -2.56 -0.09 -3.92
C PHE A 33 -3.96 -0.58 -4.34
N TYR A 34 -4.99 -0.25 -3.55
CA TYR A 34 -6.35 -0.75 -3.78
C TYR A 34 -7.23 0.19 -4.61
N TYR A 35 -6.98 1.50 -4.64
CA TYR A 35 -7.89 2.45 -5.31
C TYR A 35 -8.15 2.15 -6.79
N PRO A 36 -7.14 1.74 -7.60
CA PRO A 36 -7.38 1.33 -8.99
C PRO A 36 -8.30 0.11 -9.14
N GLU A 37 -8.37 -0.72 -8.11
CA GLU A 37 -9.13 -1.99 -8.11
C GLU A 37 -10.51 -1.81 -7.48
N ILE A 38 -10.70 -0.79 -6.62
CA ILE A 38 -12.00 -0.53 -5.98
C ILE A 38 -13.09 -0.25 -7.01
N GLU A 39 -12.75 0.47 -8.08
CA GLU A 39 -13.71 0.85 -9.13
C GLU A 39 -13.92 -0.25 -10.19
N GLN A 40 -13.20 -1.39 -10.08
CA GLN A 40 -13.17 -2.43 -11.12
C GLN A 40 -13.37 -3.84 -10.54
N GLY A 41 -13.97 -4.73 -11.34
CA GLY A 41 -14.03 -6.16 -11.02
C GLY A 41 -14.76 -6.50 -9.71
N THR A 42 -14.17 -7.41 -8.92
CA THR A 42 -14.80 -8.04 -7.75
C THR A 42 -15.03 -7.08 -6.58
N MET A 43 -14.18 -6.07 -6.40
CA MET A 43 -14.32 -5.10 -5.29
C MET A 43 -15.52 -4.17 -5.49
N ASN A 44 -15.82 -3.81 -6.74
CA ASN A 44 -17.02 -3.05 -7.07
C ASN A 44 -18.28 -3.89 -6.81
N THR A 45 -18.27 -5.18 -7.17
CA THR A 45 -19.38 -6.10 -6.86
C THR A 45 -19.65 -6.16 -5.36
N TYR A 46 -18.60 -6.32 -4.53
CA TYR A 46 -18.76 -6.26 -3.08
C TYR A 46 -19.40 -4.96 -2.59
N GLN A 47 -19.02 -3.80 -3.15
CA GLN A 47 -19.62 -2.53 -2.77
C GLN A 47 -21.11 -2.44 -3.15
N MET A 48 -21.48 -2.96 -4.32
CA MET A 48 -22.87 -3.02 -4.75
C MET A 48 -23.69 -3.93 -3.83
N ASP A 49 -23.18 -5.11 -3.49
CA ASP A 49 -23.83 -6.09 -2.61
C ASP A 49 -23.99 -5.53 -1.18
N ILE A 50 -22.97 -4.85 -0.65
CA ILE A 50 -23.04 -4.15 0.64
C ILE A 50 -24.12 -3.06 0.59
N GLN A 51 -24.16 -2.25 -0.47
CA GLN A 51 -25.17 -1.19 -0.60
C GLN A 51 -26.59 -1.75 -0.69
N GLU A 52 -26.77 -2.86 -1.40
CA GLU A 52 -28.06 -3.52 -1.50
C GLU A 52 -28.50 -4.09 -0.14
N LEU A 53 -27.61 -4.78 0.59
CA LEU A 53 -27.91 -5.28 1.93
C LEU A 53 -28.19 -4.16 2.92
N VAL A 54 -27.48 -3.02 2.84
CA VAL A 54 -27.77 -1.83 3.65
C VAL A 54 -29.17 -1.28 3.33
N ARG A 55 -29.54 -1.23 2.04
CA ARG A 55 -30.87 -0.80 1.61
C ARG A 55 -31.95 -1.73 2.16
N GLN A 56 -31.74 -3.04 2.03
CA GLN A 56 -32.66 -4.05 2.55
C GLN A 56 -32.79 -3.97 4.06
N ALA A 57 -31.68 -3.91 4.81
CA ALA A 57 -31.67 -3.81 6.27
C ALA A 57 -32.43 -2.57 6.78
N ARG A 58 -32.31 -1.43 6.08
CA ARG A 58 -33.07 -0.21 6.39
C ARG A 58 -34.57 -0.35 6.13
N SER A 59 -34.98 -1.22 5.20
CA SER A 59 -36.38 -1.43 4.82
C SER A 59 -37.06 -2.55 5.62
N SER A 60 -36.36 -3.63 5.98
CA SER A 60 -36.95 -4.83 6.58
C SER A 60 -36.62 -5.08 8.05
N CYS A 61 -35.67 -4.34 8.66
CA CYS A 61 -35.24 -4.51 10.06
C CYS A 61 -35.03 -5.99 10.48
N ASP A 62 -34.59 -6.81 9.52
CA ASP A 62 -34.44 -8.25 9.68
C ASP A 62 -33.02 -8.60 10.18
N LYS A 63 -32.94 -9.45 11.21
CA LYS A 63 -31.68 -9.81 11.87
C LYS A 63 -30.74 -10.60 10.95
N ASP A 64 -31.28 -11.44 10.08
CA ASP A 64 -30.48 -12.24 9.16
C ASP A 64 -29.82 -11.35 8.08
N THR A 65 -30.53 -10.31 7.64
CA THR A 65 -29.99 -9.30 6.72
C THR A 65 -28.81 -8.52 7.35
N PHE A 66 -28.90 -8.17 8.64
CA PHE A 66 -27.79 -7.53 9.37
C PHE A 66 -26.58 -8.46 9.55
N ALA A 67 -26.81 -9.74 9.83
CA ALA A 67 -25.73 -10.72 9.95
C ALA A 67 -25.00 -10.89 8.61
N GLY A 68 -25.74 -11.00 7.50
CA GLY A 68 -25.17 -11.07 6.16
C GLY A 68 -24.33 -9.83 5.80
N LEU A 69 -24.81 -8.63 6.14
CA LEU A 69 -24.08 -7.39 5.93
C LEU A 69 -22.73 -7.36 6.67
N PHE A 70 -22.71 -7.81 7.93
CA PHE A 70 -21.49 -7.83 8.73
C PHE A 70 -20.45 -8.79 8.17
N VAL A 71 -20.87 -9.99 7.76
CA VAL A 71 -19.97 -10.98 7.13
C VAL A 71 -19.40 -10.43 5.83
N LEU A 72 -20.25 -9.84 4.98
CA LEU A 72 -19.84 -9.29 3.70
C LEU A 72 -18.84 -8.12 3.85
N GLN A 73 -19.03 -7.26 4.86
CA GLN A 73 -18.08 -6.19 5.18
C GLN A 73 -16.73 -6.74 5.65
N GLN A 74 -16.73 -7.81 6.46
CA GLN A 74 -15.49 -8.44 6.90
C GLN A 74 -14.72 -9.09 5.75
N ASP A 75 -15.42 -9.78 4.85
CA ASP A 75 -14.81 -10.40 3.68
C ASP A 75 -14.21 -9.34 2.74
N TYR A 76 -14.95 -8.26 2.49
CA TYR A 76 -14.45 -7.13 1.71
C TYR A 76 -13.17 -6.52 2.31
N GLU A 77 -13.15 -6.25 3.62
CA GLU A 77 -11.95 -5.73 4.28
C GLU A 77 -10.79 -6.71 4.24
N ARG A 78 -11.06 -8.00 4.42
CA ARG A 78 -10.05 -9.05 4.40
C ARG A 78 -9.39 -9.13 3.02
N ASP A 79 -10.18 -9.19 1.97
CA ASP A 79 -9.68 -9.31 0.61
C ASP A 79 -8.92 -8.05 0.19
N LEU A 80 -9.39 -6.87 0.61
CA LEU A 80 -8.68 -5.60 0.39
C LEU A 80 -7.31 -5.59 1.10
N ARG A 81 -7.22 -6.09 2.34
CA ARG A 81 -5.92 -6.23 3.03
C ARG A 81 -5.00 -7.24 2.35
N GLN A 82 -5.53 -8.36 1.86
CA GLN A 82 -4.75 -9.36 1.14
C GLN A 82 -4.21 -8.80 -0.18
N LEU A 83 -5.04 -8.10 -0.94
CA LEU A 83 -4.66 -7.42 -2.17
C LEU A 83 -3.52 -6.42 -1.95
N VAL A 84 -3.65 -5.56 -0.94
CA VAL A 84 -2.60 -4.61 -0.57
C VAL A 84 -1.31 -5.33 -0.19
N THR A 85 -1.41 -6.38 0.62
CA THR A 85 -0.25 -7.17 1.06
C THR A 85 0.46 -7.80 -0.13
N LEU A 86 -0.29 -8.39 -1.07
CA LEU A 86 0.25 -8.98 -2.28
C LEU A 86 0.94 -7.93 -3.14
N LYS A 87 0.28 -6.80 -3.43
CA LYS A 87 0.85 -5.73 -4.26
C LYS A 87 2.10 -5.11 -3.63
N ARG A 88 2.12 -4.91 -2.31
CA ARG A 88 3.32 -4.46 -1.58
C ARG A 88 4.48 -5.45 -1.74
N ARG A 89 4.21 -6.75 -1.58
CA ARG A 89 5.23 -7.81 -1.75
C ARG A 89 5.75 -7.84 -3.19
N LEU A 90 4.87 -7.77 -4.18
CA LEU A 90 5.24 -7.72 -5.59
C LEU A 90 6.06 -6.48 -5.93
N LEU A 91 5.70 -5.31 -5.39
CA LEU A 91 6.47 -4.08 -5.59
C LEU A 91 7.87 -4.20 -4.99
N ILE A 92 7.99 -4.69 -3.75
CA ILE A 92 9.28 -4.94 -3.10
C ILE A 92 10.12 -5.89 -3.96
N PHE A 93 9.55 -7.04 -4.33
CA PHE A 93 10.23 -8.04 -5.16
C PHE A 93 10.70 -7.45 -6.50
N GLY A 94 9.81 -6.74 -7.20
CA GLY A 94 10.09 -6.14 -8.49
C GLY A 94 11.22 -5.10 -8.44
N ILE A 95 11.32 -4.34 -7.34
CA ILE A 95 12.43 -3.41 -7.10
C ILE A 95 13.72 -4.18 -6.85
N LEU A 96 13.73 -5.15 -5.93
CA LEU A 96 14.93 -5.89 -5.55
C LEU A 96 15.53 -6.72 -6.69
N MET A 97 14.72 -7.14 -7.66
CA MET A 97 15.18 -7.83 -8.87
C MET A 97 15.91 -6.92 -9.86
N GLN A 98 15.87 -5.59 -9.68
CA GLN A 98 16.60 -4.66 -10.55
C GLN A 98 18.07 -4.53 -10.12
N SER A 99 18.90 -3.98 -11.02
CA SER A 99 20.26 -3.55 -10.66
C SER A 99 20.23 -2.47 -9.59
N GLU A 100 21.25 -2.39 -8.75
CA GLU A 100 21.27 -1.43 -7.63
C GLU A 100 21.08 0.02 -8.08
N LYS A 101 21.64 0.41 -9.24
CA LYS A 101 21.45 1.76 -9.80
C LYS A 101 19.96 2.04 -10.07
N LYS A 102 19.24 1.07 -10.64
CA LYS A 102 17.80 1.17 -10.88
C LYS A 102 17.02 1.13 -9.56
N GLN A 103 17.42 0.33 -8.58
CA GLN A 103 16.79 0.33 -7.25
C GLN A 103 16.82 1.72 -6.63
N ARG A 104 17.98 2.37 -6.62
CA ARG A 104 18.15 3.74 -6.09
C ARG A 104 17.27 4.74 -6.85
N GLU A 105 17.21 4.64 -8.17
CA GLU A 105 16.34 5.50 -9.00
C GLU A 105 14.85 5.30 -8.66
N VAL A 106 14.39 4.06 -8.54
CA VAL A 106 12.99 3.75 -8.22
C VAL A 106 12.64 4.22 -6.81
N VAL A 107 13.52 4.03 -5.83
CA VAL A 107 13.32 4.55 -4.47
C VAL A 107 13.18 6.07 -4.46
N LEU A 108 14.01 6.78 -5.23
CA LEU A 108 13.91 8.24 -5.36
C LEU A 108 12.58 8.67 -5.99
N LYS A 109 12.14 7.99 -7.05
CA LYS A 109 10.85 8.25 -7.70
C LYS A 109 9.68 8.03 -6.74
N LEU A 110 9.63 6.89 -6.04
CA LEU A 110 8.61 6.59 -5.05
C LEU A 110 8.60 7.62 -3.90
N CYS A 111 9.78 8.07 -3.45
CA CYS A 111 9.87 9.11 -2.45
C CYS A 111 9.35 10.46 -2.96
N ALA A 112 9.53 10.75 -4.25
CA ALA A 112 8.98 11.92 -4.92
C ALA A 112 7.46 11.88 -4.97
N GLU A 113 6.92 10.81 -5.51
CA GLU A 113 5.49 10.61 -5.77
C GLU A 113 4.68 10.61 -4.47
N HIS A 114 5.22 10.03 -3.40
CA HIS A 114 4.52 9.90 -2.13
C HIS A 114 5.01 10.88 -1.04
N GLY A 115 5.89 11.82 -1.36
CA GLY A 115 6.40 12.81 -0.41
C GLY A 115 7.16 12.21 0.79
N LEU A 116 7.81 11.05 0.59
CA LEU A 116 8.37 10.25 1.69
C LEU A 116 9.77 10.69 2.13
N TYR A 117 10.39 11.66 1.43
CA TYR A 117 11.75 12.12 1.69
C TYR A 117 12.05 12.32 3.18
N LYS A 118 11.29 13.18 3.86
CA LYS A 118 11.55 13.51 5.28
C LYS A 118 11.38 12.29 6.20
N ARG A 119 10.42 11.41 5.90
CA ARG A 119 10.11 10.22 6.71
C ARG A 119 11.19 9.15 6.60
N LEU A 120 11.71 8.94 5.39
CA LEU A 120 12.80 8.00 5.17
C LEU A 120 14.11 8.53 5.78
N LEU A 121 14.38 9.83 5.63
CA LEU A 121 15.53 10.49 6.23
C LEU A 121 15.49 10.43 7.78
N ALA A 122 14.32 10.55 8.39
CA ALA A 122 14.17 10.42 9.84
C ALA A 122 14.50 9.01 10.37
N ARG A 123 14.40 7.98 9.52
CA ARG A 123 14.73 6.58 9.87
C ARG A 123 16.13 6.15 9.46
N ARG A 124 16.99 7.08 9.04
CA ARG A 124 18.37 6.80 8.59
C ARG A 124 19.18 5.95 9.55
N GLU A 125 18.99 6.17 10.85
CA GLU A 125 19.71 5.46 11.92
C GLU A 125 19.27 4.00 12.03
N SER A 126 18.00 3.70 11.73
CA SER A 126 17.48 2.32 11.68
C SER A 126 18.10 1.47 10.56
N PHE A 127 18.78 2.10 9.61
CA PHE A 127 19.49 1.44 8.50
C PHE A 127 21.02 1.46 8.70
N ARG A 128 21.51 1.89 9.87
CA ARG A 128 22.93 1.84 10.21
C ARG A 128 23.22 0.43 10.75
N LYS A 129 23.61 -0.47 9.85
CA LYS A 129 24.43 -1.63 10.20
C LYS A 129 25.87 -1.32 9.84
#